data_AF-A0A7K3LN99-F1
#
_entry.id   AF-A0A7K3LN99-F1
#
_cell.length_a   1.000
_cell.length_b   1.000
_cell.length_c   1.000
_cell.angle_alpha   90.00
_cell.angle_beta   90.00
_cell.angle_gamma   90.00
#
_symmetry.space_group_name_H-M   'P 1'
#
loop_
_entity.id
_entity.type
_entity.pdbx_description
1 polymer ?
#
loop_
_entity_poly.entity_id
_entity_poly.type
_entity_poly.pdbx_seq_one_letter_code
_entity_poly.pdbx_strand_id
1 'polypeptide(L)'
;MAQGMSMRTLAPLADLKQPFLSQLERGVSSPSMLSLYKLAKALGVAPGDLLPDEPVTPGAVVFRSGEGHPIHSVDGAVSSAGRLLFTDADHELEISEFDILPEQNNSEWFDHIAEAATYVMTGELRVEVENGGEWVLGRRDVIFCRAGSRSRWTALDPAGTSLLHVIARRRER
;
A
#
# COMPACT_ATOMS: atom_id res chain seq x y z
N MET A 1 -7.74 -1.72 19.03
CA MET A 1 -7.24 -0.36 19.31
C MET A 1 -6.29 -0.42 20.50
N ALA A 2 -5.01 -0.71 20.25
CA ALA A 2 -4.03 -1.03 21.30
C ALA A 2 -3.25 0.19 21.86
N GLN A 3 -3.52 1.42 21.39
CA GLN A 3 -2.66 2.60 21.70
C GLN A 3 -3.38 3.77 22.41
N GLY A 4 -4.62 3.60 22.89
CA GLY A 4 -5.31 4.62 23.73
C GLY A 4 -5.64 5.97 23.06
N MET A 5 -5.34 6.16 21.77
CA MET A 5 -5.61 7.39 21.03
C MET A 5 -7.07 7.43 20.54
N SER A 6 -7.78 8.53 20.79
CA SER A 6 -9.15 8.69 20.29
C SER A 6 -9.19 8.88 18.76
N MET A 7 -10.24 8.42 18.07
CA MET A 7 -10.41 8.64 16.63
C MET A 7 -10.33 10.13 16.23
N ARG A 8 -10.77 11.02 17.14
CA ARG A 8 -10.72 12.48 16.95
C ARG A 8 -9.28 13.02 16.94
N THR A 9 -8.37 12.32 17.62
CA THR A 9 -6.94 12.63 17.65
C THR A 9 -6.21 11.95 16.49
N LEU A 10 -6.56 10.71 16.17
CA LEU A 10 -5.89 9.93 15.12
C LEU A 10 -6.23 10.43 13.71
N ALA A 11 -7.47 10.82 13.44
CA ALA A 11 -7.92 11.34 12.14
C ALA A 11 -7.04 12.46 11.57
N PRO A 12 -6.81 13.59 12.29
CA PRO A 12 -5.96 14.65 11.78
C PRO A 12 -4.48 14.24 11.69
N LEU A 13 -3.98 13.37 12.57
CA LEU A 13 -2.59 12.89 12.52
C LEU A 13 -2.31 12.00 11.31
N ALA A 14 -3.29 11.17 10.93
CA ALA A 14 -3.21 10.31 9.77
C ALA A 14 -3.67 11.01 8.48
N ASP A 15 -4.06 12.29 8.51
CA ASP A 15 -4.65 12.99 7.37
C ASP A 15 -5.84 12.20 6.75
N LEU A 16 -6.74 11.73 7.62
CA LEU A 16 -7.91 10.93 7.26
C LEU A 16 -9.19 11.50 7.89
N LYS A 17 -10.32 11.27 7.22
CA LYS A 17 -11.63 11.69 7.71
C LYS A 17 -12.11 10.79 8.86
N GLN A 18 -12.61 11.37 9.94
CA GLN A 18 -13.14 10.63 11.08
C GLN A 18 -14.25 9.60 10.73
N PRO A 19 -15.22 9.89 9.83
CA PRO A 19 -16.22 8.90 9.41
C PRO A 19 -15.60 7.65 8.78
N PHE A 20 -14.51 7.80 8.03
CA PHE A 20 -13.79 6.69 7.43
C PHE A 20 -13.13 5.80 8.49
N LEU A 21 -12.41 6.38 9.45
CA LEU A 21 -11.84 5.61 10.57
C LEU A 21 -12.91 4.84 11.33
N SER A 22 -14.08 5.44 11.52
CA SER A 22 -15.20 4.79 12.19
C SER A 22 -15.76 3.60 11.40
N GLN A 23 -15.77 3.65 10.07
CA GLN A 23 -16.15 2.51 9.23
C GLN A 23 -15.11 1.39 9.26
N LEU A 24 -13.83 1.75 9.26
CA LEU A 24 -12.70 0.84 9.39
C LEU A 24 -12.76 0.07 10.72
N GLU A 25 -12.98 0.76 11.85
CA GLU A 25 -13.09 0.11 13.16
C GLU A 25 -14.23 -0.92 13.25
N ARG A 26 -15.34 -0.66 12.55
CA ARG A 26 -16.49 -1.57 12.52
C ARG A 26 -16.32 -2.73 11.54
N GLY A 27 -15.18 -2.82 10.85
CA GLY A 27 -14.95 -3.82 9.80
C GLY A 27 -15.84 -3.65 8.58
N VAL A 28 -16.43 -2.46 8.38
CA VAL A 28 -17.37 -2.17 7.28
C VAL A 28 -16.61 -1.85 5.98
N SER A 29 -15.36 -1.43 6.08
CA SER A 29 -14.53 -1.03 4.95
C SER A 29 -13.07 -1.46 5.16
N SER A 30 -12.41 -2.00 4.14
CA SER A 30 -10.95 -2.19 4.14
C SER A 30 -10.24 -0.88 3.74
N PRO A 31 -9.05 -0.59 4.29
CA PRO A 31 -8.32 0.63 3.99
C PRO A 31 -7.62 0.58 2.63
N SER A 32 -7.28 1.74 2.09
CA SER A 32 -6.42 1.85 0.89
C SER A 32 -4.96 1.67 1.25
N MET A 33 -4.08 1.45 0.27
CA MET A 33 -2.64 1.39 0.53
C MET A 33 -2.19 2.70 1.18
N LEU A 34 -2.57 3.84 0.61
CA LEU A 34 -2.22 5.15 1.15
C LEU A 34 -2.80 5.36 2.56
N SER A 35 -4.07 5.02 2.78
CA SER A 35 -4.73 5.18 4.09
C SER A 35 -4.13 4.24 5.15
N LEU A 36 -3.82 3.00 4.78
CA LEU A 36 -3.18 2.01 5.64
C LEU A 36 -1.80 2.51 6.08
N TYR A 37 -1.01 3.01 5.13
CA TYR A 37 0.32 3.55 5.41
C TYR A 37 0.28 4.84 6.22
N LYS A 38 -0.66 5.75 5.93
CA LYS A 38 -0.90 6.96 6.74
C LYS A 38 -1.28 6.60 8.18
N LEU A 39 -2.15 5.61 8.38
CA LEU A 39 -2.53 5.13 9.71
C LEU A 39 -1.37 4.47 10.44
N ALA A 40 -0.66 3.56 9.78
CA ALA A 40 0.49 2.87 10.34
C ALA A 40 1.56 3.86 10.79
N LYS A 41 1.87 4.86 9.94
CA LYS A 41 2.77 5.97 10.26
C LYS A 41 2.30 6.78 11.46
N ALA A 42 1.02 7.15 11.52
CA ALA A 42 0.46 7.92 12.64
C ALA A 42 0.45 7.14 13.96
N LEU A 43 0.34 5.81 13.89
CA LEU A 43 0.34 4.90 15.05
C LEU A 43 1.74 4.40 15.43
N GLY A 44 2.76 4.64 14.60
CA GLY A 44 4.12 4.14 14.81
C GLY A 44 4.22 2.61 14.71
N VAL A 45 3.36 1.98 13.91
CA VAL A 45 3.32 0.53 13.65
C VAL A 45 3.53 0.25 12.17
N ALA A 46 3.67 -1.02 11.79
CA ALA A 46 3.70 -1.37 10.39
C ALA A 46 2.29 -1.47 9.77
N PRO A 47 2.14 -1.29 8.45
CA PRO A 47 0.87 -1.50 7.74
C PRO A 47 0.23 -2.87 8.04
N GLY A 48 1.04 -3.92 8.09
CA GLY A 48 0.60 -5.28 8.42
C GLY A 48 -0.06 -5.44 9.79
N ASP A 49 0.40 -4.70 10.80
CA ASP A 49 -0.17 -4.75 12.17
C ASP A 49 -1.63 -4.29 12.25
N LEU A 50 -2.10 -3.58 11.22
CA LEU A 50 -3.46 -3.07 11.13
C LEU A 50 -4.40 -4.04 10.41
N LEU A 51 -3.89 -5.18 9.95
CA LEU A 51 -4.65 -6.21 9.25
C LEU A 51 -4.84 -7.44 10.18
N PRO A 52 -5.81 -8.33 9.86
CA PRO A 52 -6.03 -9.52 10.67
C PRO A 52 -4.78 -10.42 10.70
N ASP A 53 -4.48 -11.01 11.85
CA ASP A 53 -3.38 -11.97 11.97
C ASP A 53 -3.62 -13.20 11.08
N GLU A 54 -2.60 -13.60 10.33
CA GLU A 54 -2.58 -14.88 9.64
C GLU A 54 -1.98 -15.99 10.51
N PRO A 55 -2.48 -17.23 10.38
CA PRO A 55 -1.90 -18.37 11.09
C PRO A 55 -0.45 -18.61 10.65
N VAL A 56 0.49 -18.40 11.58
CA VAL A 56 1.92 -18.61 11.35
C VAL A 56 2.18 -20.07 10.95
N THR A 57 2.58 -20.27 9.70
CA THR A 57 3.00 -21.58 9.19
C THR A 57 4.53 -21.68 9.20
N PRO A 58 5.14 -22.68 9.86
CA PRO A 58 6.59 -22.80 9.90
C PRO A 58 7.20 -23.00 8.50
N GLY A 59 8.21 -22.20 8.16
CA GLY A 59 9.07 -22.37 6.99
C GLY A 59 8.61 -21.67 5.71
N ALA A 60 7.33 -21.79 5.32
CA ALA A 60 6.82 -21.13 4.14
C ALA A 60 5.31 -20.85 4.25
N VAL A 61 4.91 -19.68 3.75
CA VAL A 61 3.51 -19.32 3.53
C VAL A 61 3.25 -19.30 2.03
N VAL A 62 2.12 -19.86 1.60
CA VAL A 62 1.73 -19.91 0.18
C VAL A 62 0.42 -19.18 0.01
N PHE A 63 0.46 -18.13 -0.81
CA PHE A 63 -0.73 -17.45 -1.31
C PHE A 63 -1.05 -17.99 -2.71
N ARG A 64 -2.25 -18.53 -2.88
CA ARG A 64 -2.79 -18.92 -4.17
C ARG A 64 -3.36 -17.70 -4.89
N SER A 65 -3.54 -17.84 -6.20
CA SER A 65 -4.19 -16.81 -7.01
C SER A 65 -5.53 -16.42 -6.40
N GLY A 66 -5.69 -15.14 -6.08
CA GLY A 66 -6.90 -14.61 -5.47
C GLY A 66 -6.88 -14.52 -3.94
N GLU A 67 -5.92 -15.16 -3.27
CA GLU A 67 -5.69 -15.02 -1.82
C GLU A 67 -4.97 -13.71 -1.49
N GLY A 68 -4.90 -13.37 -0.20
CA GLY A 68 -4.35 -12.12 0.32
C GLY A 68 -5.41 -11.23 0.97
N HIS A 69 -4.96 -10.19 1.68
CA HIS A 69 -5.86 -9.24 2.33
C HIS A 69 -6.23 -8.11 1.36
N PRO A 70 -7.53 -7.89 1.08
CA PRO A 70 -7.95 -6.85 0.15
C PRO A 70 -7.64 -5.45 0.69
N ILE A 71 -7.06 -4.62 -0.17
CA ILE A 71 -6.77 -3.20 0.05
C ILE A 71 -7.64 -2.39 -0.94
N HIS A 72 -8.42 -1.43 -0.44
CA HIS A 72 -9.38 -0.65 -1.24
C HIS A 72 -9.12 0.84 -1.18
N SER A 73 -9.10 1.56 -2.31
CA SER A 73 -9.04 3.04 -2.32
C SER A 73 -10.17 3.70 -1.51
N VAL A 74 -9.83 4.71 -0.70
CA VAL A 74 -10.76 5.43 0.17
C VAL A 74 -10.94 6.85 -0.38
N ASP A 75 -11.93 7.00 -1.24
CA ASP A 75 -12.85 8.16 -1.36
C ASP A 75 -13.50 8.07 -2.75
N GLY A 76 -14.68 7.45 -2.84
CA GLY A 76 -15.71 7.72 -3.86
C GLY A 76 -15.41 7.55 -5.36
N ALA A 77 -14.17 7.27 -5.78
CA ALA A 77 -13.79 7.11 -7.17
C ALA A 77 -12.99 5.84 -7.35
N VAL A 78 -13.55 4.96 -8.19
CA VAL A 78 -13.01 3.74 -8.83
C VAL A 78 -11.86 3.06 -8.05
N SER A 79 -12.19 1.91 -7.46
CA SER A 79 -11.35 1.17 -6.51
C SER A 79 -10.23 0.38 -7.19
N SER A 80 -8.98 0.86 -7.15
CA SER A 80 -7.83 -0.01 -7.41
C SER A 80 -7.90 -1.22 -6.49
N ALA A 81 -8.02 -2.41 -7.07
CA ALA A 81 -8.09 -3.65 -6.33
C ALA A 81 -6.67 -4.04 -5.95
N GLY A 82 -6.29 -3.74 -4.71
CA GLY A 82 -5.01 -4.18 -4.15
C GLY A 82 -5.19 -5.41 -3.28
N ARG A 83 -4.14 -6.20 -3.12
CA ARG A 83 -4.05 -7.27 -2.13
C ARG A 83 -2.71 -7.18 -1.42
N LEU A 84 -2.72 -7.17 -0.09
CA LEU A 84 -1.51 -7.52 0.65
C LEU A 84 -1.33 -9.02 0.56
N LEU A 85 -0.22 -9.45 -0.03
CA LEU A 85 0.15 -10.85 -0.17
C LEU A 85 1.05 -11.33 0.96
N PHE A 86 1.85 -10.48 1.60
CA PHE A 86 2.69 -10.91 2.70
C PHE A 86 3.13 -9.73 3.55
N THR A 87 3.18 -9.96 4.85
CA THR A 87 3.88 -9.14 5.85
C THR A 87 4.35 -10.08 6.95
N ASP A 88 5.59 -9.95 7.41
CA ASP A 88 6.08 -10.71 8.57
C ASP A 88 5.85 -9.97 9.89
N ALA A 89 6.01 -10.68 11.01
CA ALA A 89 5.79 -10.14 12.35
C ALA A 89 6.82 -9.07 12.77
N ASP A 90 7.99 -9.08 12.14
CA ASP A 90 9.03 -8.04 12.28
C ASP A 90 8.90 -6.95 11.18
N HIS A 91 7.95 -7.10 10.26
CA HIS A 91 7.64 -6.21 9.12
C HIS A 91 8.84 -5.82 8.25
N GLU A 92 9.84 -6.71 8.18
CA GLU A 92 11.03 -6.57 7.35
C GLU A 92 10.70 -6.67 5.86
N LEU A 93 9.65 -7.43 5.52
CA LEU A 93 9.22 -7.65 4.14
C LEU A 93 7.72 -7.52 3.99
N GLU A 94 7.31 -6.66 3.07
CA GLU A 94 5.92 -6.51 2.64
C GLU A 94 5.80 -6.75 1.14
N ILE A 95 4.82 -7.55 0.72
CA ILE A 95 4.53 -7.81 -0.69
C ILE A 95 3.07 -7.53 -0.95
N SER A 96 2.78 -6.65 -1.89
CA SER A 96 1.42 -6.31 -2.30
C SER A 96 1.26 -6.39 -3.83
N GLU A 97 0.10 -6.84 -4.27
CA GLU A 97 -0.33 -6.82 -5.67
C GLU A 97 -1.35 -5.70 -5.88
N PHE A 98 -1.29 -5.01 -7.02
CA PHE A 98 -2.28 -4.01 -7.39
C PHE A 98 -2.69 -4.14 -8.85
N ASP A 99 -3.99 -4.04 -9.10
CA ASP A 99 -4.56 -3.75 -10.40
C ASP A 99 -5.11 -2.31 -10.41
N ILE A 100 -4.61 -1.49 -11.34
CA ILE A 100 -4.96 -0.08 -11.47
C ILE A 100 -5.51 0.17 -12.87
N LEU A 101 -6.79 0.51 -12.94
CA LEU A 101 -7.42 1.04 -14.15
C LEU A 101 -7.19 2.56 -14.26
N PRO A 102 -7.18 3.14 -15.48
CA PRO A 102 -6.95 4.57 -15.65
C PRO A 102 -7.92 5.47 -14.89
N GLU A 103 -9.18 5.04 -14.69
CA GLU A 103 -10.19 5.81 -13.94
C GLU A 103 -9.92 5.81 -12.42
N GLN A 104 -9.00 4.95 -11.97
CA GLN A 104 -8.57 4.79 -10.58
C GLN A 104 -7.29 5.58 -10.29
N ASN A 105 -6.72 6.21 -11.31
CA ASN A 105 -5.57 7.08 -11.13
C ASN A 105 -5.93 8.21 -10.18
N ASN A 106 -5.08 8.41 -9.18
CA ASN A 106 -5.15 9.53 -8.27
C ASN A 106 -3.91 10.42 -8.45
N SER A 107 -3.94 11.61 -7.85
CA SER A 107 -2.81 12.54 -7.86
C SER A 107 -1.98 12.49 -6.57
N GLU A 108 -2.16 11.45 -5.73
CA GLU A 108 -1.54 11.36 -4.41
C GLU A 108 -0.09 10.88 -4.48
N TRP A 109 0.73 11.45 -3.60
CA TRP A 109 2.11 11.05 -3.40
C TRP A 109 2.19 9.99 -2.30
N PHE A 110 2.89 8.90 -2.59
CA PHE A 110 3.24 7.87 -1.63
C PHE A 110 4.61 8.17 -1.00
N ASP A 111 4.65 8.21 0.33
CA ASP A 111 5.89 8.38 1.09
C ASP A 111 6.59 7.02 1.29
N HIS A 112 7.78 6.86 0.72
CA HIS A 112 8.59 5.65 0.92
C HIS A 112 9.29 5.71 2.29
N ILE A 113 8.67 5.14 3.32
CA ILE A 113 9.28 5.05 4.67
C ILE A 113 10.49 4.11 4.66
N ALA A 114 10.53 3.16 3.72
CA ALA A 114 11.59 2.18 3.56
C ALA A 114 11.96 2.00 2.07
N GLU A 115 12.95 1.15 1.78
CA GLU A 115 13.28 0.84 0.38
C GLU A 115 12.12 0.05 -0.25
N ALA A 116 11.75 0.43 -1.47
CA ALA A 116 10.62 -0.15 -2.16
C ALA A 116 10.95 -0.46 -3.62
N ALA A 117 10.41 -1.55 -4.13
CA ALA A 117 10.49 -1.93 -5.53
C ALA A 117 9.08 -2.07 -6.12
N THR A 118 8.86 -1.54 -7.31
CA THR A 118 7.63 -1.74 -8.08
C THR A 118 7.96 -2.43 -9.38
N TYR A 119 7.39 -3.61 -9.60
CA TYR A 119 7.56 -4.43 -10.78
C TYR A 119 6.25 -4.51 -11.57
N VAL A 120 6.30 -4.15 -12.85
CA VAL A 120 5.10 -4.15 -13.71
C VAL A 120 4.88 -5.55 -14.29
N MET A 121 3.77 -6.19 -13.94
CA MET A 121 3.41 -7.51 -14.45
C MET A 121 2.75 -7.41 -15.83
N THR A 122 1.82 -6.46 -16.00
CA THR A 122 1.12 -6.16 -17.26
C THR A 122 0.78 -4.67 -17.33
N GLY A 123 0.59 -4.15 -18.55
CA GLY A 123 0.24 -2.74 -18.78
C GLY A 123 1.44 -1.79 -18.79
N GLU A 124 1.15 -0.51 -18.61
CA GLU A 124 2.12 0.60 -18.62
C GLU A 124 1.88 1.53 -17.43
N LEU A 125 2.93 1.78 -16.66
CA LEU A 125 2.89 2.58 -15.45
C LEU A 125 3.79 3.81 -15.59
N ARG A 126 3.24 5.02 -15.50
CA ARG A 126 4.07 6.20 -15.23
C ARG A 126 4.37 6.26 -13.74
N VAL A 127 5.65 6.41 -13.40
CA VAL A 127 6.13 6.66 -12.05
C VAL A 127 6.84 7.99 -12.01
N GLU A 128 6.32 8.92 -11.22
CA GLU A 128 6.96 10.19 -10.90
C GLU A 128 7.61 10.07 -9.52
N VAL A 129 8.88 10.48 -9.40
CA VAL A 129 9.60 10.54 -8.12
C VAL A 129 9.91 12.00 -7.83
N GLU A 130 9.49 12.48 -6.66
CA GLU A 130 9.69 13.87 -6.24
C GLU A 130 11.19 14.18 -6.21
N ASN A 131 11.61 15.20 -6.98
CA ASN A 131 13.02 15.56 -7.20
C ASN A 131 13.90 14.49 -7.87
N GLY A 132 13.32 13.40 -8.38
CA GLY A 132 14.04 12.29 -9.01
C GLY A 132 13.84 12.20 -10.52
N GLY A 133 12.65 12.52 -11.02
CA GLY A 133 12.28 12.43 -12.43
C GLY A 133 10.98 11.67 -12.67
N GLU A 134 10.65 11.44 -13.93
CA GLU A 134 9.52 10.59 -14.33
C GLU A 134 9.98 9.52 -15.32
N TRP A 135 9.34 8.35 -15.24
CA TRP A 135 9.58 7.23 -16.13
C TRP A 135 8.25 6.56 -16.51
N VAL A 136 8.16 6.09 -17.74
CA VAL A 136 7.11 5.15 -18.15
C VAL A 136 7.72 3.76 -18.14
N LEU A 137 7.16 2.89 -17.31
CA LEU A 137 7.56 1.50 -17.13
C LEU A 137 6.60 0.60 -17.89
N GLY A 138 7.13 -0.30 -18.70
CA GLY A 138 6.37 -1.34 -19.36
C GLY A 138 6.43 -2.67 -18.62
N ARG A 139 5.81 -3.69 -19.20
CA ARG A 139 5.85 -5.06 -18.68
C ARG A 139 7.28 -5.54 -18.42
N ARG A 140 7.50 -6.09 -17.21
CA ARG A 140 8.77 -6.59 -16.65
C ARG A 140 9.80 -5.53 -16.28
N ASP A 141 9.45 -4.26 -16.39
CA ASP A 141 10.29 -3.19 -15.85
C ASP A 141 10.12 -3.09 -14.33
N VAL A 142 11.18 -2.62 -13.68
CA VAL A 142 11.23 -2.40 -12.23
C VAL A 142 11.79 -1.03 -11.93
N ILE A 143 11.21 -0.34 -10.95
CA ILE A 143 11.80 0.85 -10.34
C ILE A 143 12.06 0.60 -8.85
N PHE A 144 13.18 1.10 -8.36
CA PHE A 144 13.55 1.08 -6.95
C PHE A 144 13.48 2.48 -6.37
N CYS A 145 12.62 2.68 -5.38
CA CYS A 145 12.50 3.91 -4.62
C CYS A 145 13.24 3.78 -3.29
N ARG A 146 14.00 4.82 -2.93
CA ARG A 146 14.75 4.86 -1.67
C ARG A 146 13.87 5.33 -0.53
N ALA A 147 14.19 4.89 0.68
CA ALA A 147 13.60 5.46 1.89
C ALA A 147 13.77 6.99 1.91
N GLY A 148 12.72 7.71 2.30
CA GLY A 148 12.65 9.17 2.30
C GLY A 148 12.27 9.80 0.96
N SER A 149 12.19 9.03 -0.13
CA SER A 149 11.66 9.53 -1.40
C SER A 149 10.12 9.50 -1.40
N ARG A 150 9.51 10.25 -2.32
CA ARG A 150 8.07 10.20 -2.58
C ARG A 150 7.84 9.85 -4.03
N SER A 151 6.87 9.00 -4.31
CA SER A 151 6.48 8.71 -5.70
C SER A 151 4.99 8.78 -5.91
N ARG A 152 4.60 9.01 -7.16
CA ARG A 152 3.22 8.90 -7.62
C ARG A 152 3.15 7.94 -8.80
N TRP A 153 2.07 7.18 -8.87
CA TRP A 153 1.80 6.24 -9.95
C TRP A 153 0.64 6.72 -10.81
N THR A 154 0.71 6.43 -12.10
CA THR A 154 -0.39 6.64 -13.04
C THR A 154 -0.41 5.50 -14.04
N ALA A 155 -1.45 4.67 -14.02
CA ALA A 155 -1.70 3.66 -15.03
C ALA A 155 -2.02 4.33 -16.36
N LEU A 156 -1.31 3.94 -17.43
CA LEU A 156 -1.48 4.49 -18.77
C LEU A 156 -2.24 3.55 -19.71
N ASP A 157 -2.23 2.24 -19.42
CA ASP A 157 -2.90 1.24 -20.27
C ASP A 157 -4.43 1.29 -20.06
N PRO A 158 -5.23 1.51 -21.12
CA PRO A 158 -6.70 1.46 -21.06
C PRO A 158 -7.28 0.15 -20.52
N ALA A 159 -6.57 -0.97 -20.67
CA ALA A 159 -6.98 -2.28 -20.16
C ALA A 159 -6.63 -2.47 -18.67
N GLY A 160 -5.91 -1.53 -18.06
CA GLY A 160 -5.40 -1.61 -16.70
C GLY A 160 -3.95 -2.05 -16.63
N THR A 161 -3.32 -1.72 -15.50
CA THR A 161 -1.92 -2.02 -15.20
C THR A 161 -1.85 -2.84 -13.92
N SER A 162 -1.18 -4.00 -14.00
CA SER A 162 -1.00 -4.91 -12.88
C SER A 162 0.44 -4.86 -12.40
N LEU A 163 0.67 -4.72 -11.10
CA LEU A 163 2.00 -4.54 -10.53
C LEU A 163 2.17 -5.30 -9.22
N LEU A 164 3.41 -5.69 -8.95
CA LEU A 164 3.87 -6.20 -7.68
C LEU A 164 4.69 -5.10 -6.99
N HIS A 165 4.28 -4.71 -5.80
CA HIS A 165 5.00 -3.75 -4.97
C HIS A 165 5.60 -4.47 -3.77
N VAL A 166 6.90 -4.28 -3.56
CA VAL A 166 7.65 -4.92 -2.48
C VAL A 166 8.31 -3.83 -1.65
N ILE A 167 8.09 -3.85 -0.34
CA ILE A 167 8.75 -2.95 0.60
C ILE A 167 9.63 -3.75 1.53
N ALA A 168 10.89 -3.33 1.65
CA ALA A 168 11.87 -3.95 2.51
C ALA A 168 12.33 -2.95 3.58
N ARG A 169 12.10 -3.28 4.85
CA ARG A 169 12.58 -2.50 6.00
C ARG A 169 13.89 -3.12 6.48
N ARG A 170 14.93 -2.28 6.66
CA ARG A 170 16.15 -2.72 7.33
C ARG A 170 15.90 -2.70 8.84
N ARG A 171 16.20 -3.81 9.52
CA ARG A 171 16.38 -3.79 10.97
C ARG A 171 17.48 -2.81 11.34
N GLU A 172 17.18 -1.87 12.23
CA GLU A 172 18.23 -1.19 12.98
C GLU A 172 18.90 -2.26 13.85
N ARG A 173 20.21 -2.43 13.68
CA ARG A 173 21.02 -3.38 14.44
C ARG A 173 21.42 -2.83 15.80
#